data_AF-A0A919PFB0-F1
#
_entry.id   AF-A0A919PFB0-F1
#
_cell.length_a   1.000
_cell.length_b   1.000
_cell.length_c   1.000
_cell.angle_alpha   90.00
_cell.angle_beta   90.00
_cell.angle_gamma   90.00
#
_symmetry.space_group_name_H-M   'P 1'
#
loop_
_entity.id
_entity.type
_entity.pdbx_description
1 polymer ?
#
loop_
_entity_poly.entity_id
_entity_poly.type
_entity_poly.pdbx_seq_one_letter_code
_entity_poly.pdbx_strand_id
1 'polypeptide(L)'
;MLAQGRSLTGGQGRGLTVGVETAVDAFVDTFVAGGDLTRTRAVFHELGRTEYREGHRIDALRSVLTVGGRAIWSAVSDPDSTLDRADLSAVAHALFGYVDVLAGAAAEGYLDEQQEAAHDWALLRRRLITLLVQPDPPADAALHAAAEAARWTLPAAVTVVSVEGTDAEHLARAVGGGAIATVIDGATSIVVPTSGPSPAAGPGSATGTATGTATGTATGSGTGPTGAGASSGTGATGAGAGTAGIGLGAGMGPTGAGAGMTNPGAGVIIAGAGGTTRAAPGTGTTGIGAGAGIGLTGAGAGAPGARGASGALVRGLTGRRAAVGPELDLRRARTSHRLSRRALQLQQAGTLPDGVISCDDHLVALVTAWEPGVADRLTARALAPLATATPASREVLAETLLAWLRCQGQVIATAEALHTHPQTVRYRLRKLRDAYGARLDDPDERLALHLGLL
;
A
#
# COMPACT_ATOMS: atom_id res chain seq x y z
N MET A 1 3.95 19.68 40.34
CA MET A 1 2.62 20.12 39.84
C MET A 1 2.56 21.63 39.58
N LEU A 2 2.80 22.51 40.57
CA LEU A 2 2.93 23.96 40.31
C LEU A 2 4.06 24.28 39.31
N ALA A 3 5.19 23.58 39.42
CA ALA A 3 6.29 23.65 38.45
C ALA A 3 5.97 23.10 37.05
N GLN A 4 4.82 22.44 36.86
CA GLN A 4 4.33 21.92 35.58
C GLN A 4 3.07 22.67 35.09
N GLY A 5 2.67 23.77 35.74
CA GLY A 5 1.52 24.59 35.32
C GLY A 5 0.14 24.01 35.63
N ARG A 6 0.04 22.97 36.47
CA ARG A 6 -1.23 22.31 36.83
C ARG A 6 -1.93 23.01 38.00
N SER A 7 -3.27 23.17 37.92
CA SER A 7 -4.10 23.74 38.99
C SER A 7 -4.49 22.67 40.03
N LEU A 8 -4.16 22.92 41.30
CA LEU A 8 -4.42 22.01 42.43
C LEU A 8 -5.81 22.20 43.08
N THR A 9 -6.59 23.18 42.64
CA THR A 9 -7.83 23.62 43.33
C THR A 9 -9.12 23.08 42.69
N GLY A 10 -9.04 22.42 41.53
CA GLY A 10 -10.20 21.84 40.82
C GLY A 10 -10.48 20.37 41.16
N GLY A 11 -11.47 19.76 40.49
CA GLY A 11 -11.83 18.34 40.68
C GLY A 11 -10.68 17.34 40.44
N GLN A 12 -9.77 17.66 39.52
CA GLN A 12 -8.51 16.92 39.32
C GLN A 12 -7.58 16.98 40.54
N GLY A 13 -7.54 18.10 41.27
CA GLY A 13 -6.72 18.26 42.47
C GLY A 13 -7.18 17.36 43.62
N ARG A 14 -8.50 17.24 43.84
CA ARG A 14 -9.07 16.34 44.85
C ARG A 14 -8.83 14.86 44.55
N GLY A 15 -8.97 14.45 43.28
CA GLY A 15 -8.66 13.08 42.87
C GLY A 15 -7.19 12.72 43.07
N LEU A 16 -6.29 13.69 42.88
CA LEU A 16 -4.85 13.55 43.13
C LEU A 16 -4.51 13.40 44.61
N THR A 17 -5.14 14.17 45.51
CA THR A 17 -4.93 14.04 46.96
C THR A 17 -5.32 12.64 47.45
N VAL A 18 -6.50 12.16 47.04
CA VAL A 18 -6.96 10.80 47.38
C VAL A 18 -6.02 9.73 46.81
N GLY A 19 -5.49 9.94 45.61
CA GLY A 19 -4.50 9.04 45.00
C GLY A 19 -3.16 8.99 45.75
N VAL A 20 -2.69 10.13 46.27
CA VAL A 20 -1.46 10.20 47.07
C VAL A 20 -1.64 9.55 48.44
N GLU A 21 -2.75 9.82 49.13
CA GLU A 21 -3.07 9.18 50.42
C GLU A 21 -3.15 7.65 50.26
N THR A 22 -3.88 7.18 49.24
CA THR A 22 -3.98 5.74 48.94
C THR A 22 -2.62 5.10 48.65
N ALA A 23 -1.72 5.82 47.98
CA ALA A 23 -0.37 5.32 47.70
C ALA A 23 0.50 5.26 48.96
N VAL A 24 0.41 6.26 49.84
CA VAL A 24 1.15 6.27 51.11
C VAL A 24 0.66 5.15 52.04
N ASP A 25 -0.66 4.97 52.16
CA ASP A 25 -1.24 3.90 52.98
C ASP A 25 -0.81 2.51 52.46
N ALA A 26 -0.85 2.31 51.14
CA ALA A 26 -0.38 1.06 50.53
C ALA A 26 1.12 0.81 50.77
N PHE A 27 1.96 1.85 50.77
CA PHE A 27 3.38 1.71 51.10
C PHE A 27 3.58 1.22 52.54
N VAL A 28 2.86 1.81 53.49
CA VAL A 28 2.95 1.43 54.91
C VAL A 28 2.48 -0.02 55.10
N ASP A 29 1.35 -0.40 54.49
CA ASP A 29 0.83 -1.77 54.55
C ASP A 29 1.80 -2.79 53.92
N THR A 30 2.42 -2.45 52.78
CA THR A 30 3.44 -3.31 52.16
C THR A 30 4.69 -3.43 53.03
N PHE A 31 5.15 -2.34 53.64
CA PHE A 31 6.35 -2.35 54.47
C PHE A 31 6.16 -3.12 55.79
N VAL A 32 5.01 -2.95 56.45
CA VAL A 32 4.74 -3.54 57.77
C VAL A 32 4.24 -4.98 57.67
N ALA A 33 3.38 -5.27 56.69
CA ALA A 33 2.65 -6.54 56.61
C ALA A 33 2.98 -7.36 55.35
N GLY A 34 3.86 -6.88 54.46
CA GLY A 34 4.12 -7.54 53.19
C GLY A 34 2.92 -7.49 52.23
N GLY A 35 2.05 -6.48 52.38
CA GLY A 35 0.83 -6.29 51.59
C GLY A 35 1.05 -6.29 50.08
N ASP A 36 0.04 -6.78 49.35
CA ASP A 36 0.03 -6.90 47.89
C ASP A 36 -0.12 -5.54 47.19
N LEU A 37 0.77 -5.28 46.24
CA LEU A 37 0.80 -4.06 45.44
C LEU A 37 -0.10 -4.10 44.19
N THR A 38 -0.78 -5.21 43.91
CA THR A 38 -1.57 -5.40 42.68
C THR A 38 -2.60 -4.28 42.45
N ARG A 39 -3.35 -3.88 43.49
CA ARG A 39 -4.36 -2.81 43.37
C ARG A 39 -3.72 -1.45 43.08
N THR A 40 -2.64 -1.13 43.80
CA THR A 40 -1.91 0.14 43.62
C THR A 40 -1.24 0.19 42.25
N ARG A 41 -0.62 -0.91 41.81
CA ARG A 41 -0.07 -1.06 40.46
C ARG A 41 -1.12 -0.76 39.38
N ALA A 42 -2.34 -1.27 39.53
CA ALA A 42 -3.43 -1.01 38.57
C ALA A 42 -3.83 0.47 38.50
N VAL A 43 -3.83 1.18 39.63
CA VAL A 43 -4.10 2.64 39.65
C VAL A 43 -3.02 3.41 38.89
N PHE A 44 -1.74 3.08 39.10
CA PHE A 44 -0.64 3.74 38.42
C PHE A 44 -0.55 3.36 36.93
N HIS A 45 -0.95 2.14 36.56
CA HIS A 45 -1.10 1.73 35.16
C HIS A 45 -2.16 2.59 34.43
N GLU A 46 -3.37 2.75 34.99
CA GLU A 46 -4.40 3.61 34.39
C GLU A 46 -4.01 5.10 34.39
N LEU A 47 -3.24 5.54 35.38
CA LEU A 47 -2.65 6.89 35.38
C LEU A 47 -1.71 7.07 34.19
N GLY A 48 -0.86 6.07 33.89
CA GLY A 48 -0.01 6.05 32.71
C GLY A 48 -0.80 6.14 31.39
N ARG A 49 -1.89 5.37 31.28
CA ARG A 49 -2.82 5.42 30.13
C ARG A 49 -3.43 6.83 29.98
N THR A 50 -3.88 7.42 31.08
CA THR A 50 -4.47 8.76 31.11
C THR A 50 -3.48 9.84 30.68
N GLU A 51 -2.22 9.78 31.15
CA GLU A 51 -1.19 10.75 30.78
C GLU A 51 -0.89 10.72 29.26
N TYR A 52 -0.94 9.53 28.62
CA TYR A 52 -0.86 9.45 27.15
C TYR A 52 -2.07 10.11 26.46
N ARG A 53 -3.31 9.85 26.93
CA ARG A 53 -4.53 10.46 26.36
C ARG A 53 -4.56 11.98 26.49
N GLU A 54 -4.01 12.51 27.59
CA GLU A 54 -3.86 13.96 27.81
C GLU A 54 -2.67 14.57 27.03
N GLY A 55 -1.84 13.75 26.36
CA GLY A 55 -0.71 14.20 25.54
C GLY A 55 0.53 14.61 26.34
N HIS A 56 0.65 14.16 27.58
CA HIS A 56 1.79 14.46 28.44
C HIS A 56 2.97 13.51 28.19
N ARG A 57 4.17 13.97 28.53
CA ARG A 57 5.39 13.16 28.40
C ARG A 57 5.50 12.15 29.54
N ILE A 58 5.87 10.91 29.23
CA ILE A 58 6.12 9.83 30.21
C ILE A 58 7.08 10.25 31.34
N ASP A 59 8.10 11.06 31.04
CA ASP A 59 9.08 11.56 32.02
C ASP A 59 8.45 12.48 33.09
N ALA A 60 7.34 13.13 32.76
CA ALA A 60 6.65 14.02 33.70
C ALA A 60 6.13 13.23 34.91
N LEU A 61 5.66 12.00 34.70
CA LEU A 61 5.12 11.15 35.74
C LEU A 61 6.23 10.59 36.65
N ARG A 62 7.35 10.16 36.05
CA ARG A 62 8.54 9.74 36.81
C ARG A 62 9.09 10.88 37.67
N SER A 63 9.11 12.10 37.14
CA SER A 63 9.54 13.28 37.87
C SER A 63 8.65 13.56 39.08
N VAL A 64 7.32 13.39 38.93
CA VAL A 64 6.36 13.59 40.03
C VAL A 64 6.56 12.55 41.13
N LEU A 65 6.69 11.28 40.76
CA LEU A 65 6.93 10.18 41.70
C LEU A 65 8.25 10.36 42.47
N THR A 66 9.31 10.81 41.79
CA THR A 66 10.61 11.09 42.41
C THR A 66 10.51 12.22 43.43
N VAL A 67 9.75 13.28 43.13
CA VAL A 67 9.51 14.38 44.07
C VAL A 67 8.71 13.90 45.29
N GLY A 68 7.69 13.06 45.08
CA GLY A 68 6.92 12.44 46.16
C GLY A 68 7.79 11.56 47.08
N GLY A 69 8.60 10.67 46.51
CA GLY A 69 9.51 9.82 47.27
C GLY A 69 10.52 10.63 48.08
N ARG A 70 11.08 11.71 47.53
CA ARG A 70 11.96 12.62 48.28
C ARG A 70 11.25 13.34 49.42
N ALA A 71 10.01 13.77 49.22
CA ALA A 71 9.22 14.41 50.26
C ALA A 71 8.94 13.44 51.42
N ILE A 72 8.56 12.19 51.12
CA ILE A 72 8.37 11.13 52.12
C ILE A 72 9.67 10.86 52.86
N TRP A 73 10.78 10.67 52.12
CA TRP A 73 12.09 10.45 52.73
C TRP A 73 12.50 11.60 53.66
N SER A 74 12.30 12.85 53.23
CA SER A 74 12.61 14.03 54.04
C SER A 74 11.79 14.09 55.33
N ALA A 75 10.55 13.59 55.32
CA ALA A 75 9.71 13.56 56.52
C ALA A 75 10.10 12.44 57.49
N VAL A 76 10.52 11.27 56.97
CA VAL A 76 10.92 10.13 57.81
C VAL A 76 12.34 10.29 58.38
N SER A 77 13.21 10.99 57.66
CA SER A 77 14.60 11.27 58.06
C SER A 77 14.75 12.56 58.88
N ASP A 78 13.65 13.06 59.47
CA ASP A 78 13.68 14.22 60.38
C ASP A 78 14.66 13.97 61.54
N PRO A 79 15.49 14.95 61.95
CA PRO A 79 16.43 14.81 63.07
C PRO A 79 15.80 14.38 64.40
N ASP A 80 14.52 14.70 64.61
CA ASP A 80 13.76 14.34 65.81
C ASP A 80 13.07 12.97 65.70
N SER A 81 13.35 12.22 64.63
CA SER A 81 12.85 10.87 64.40
C SER A 81 13.32 9.89 65.48
N THR A 82 12.42 9.02 65.92
CA THR A 82 12.72 7.95 66.89
C THR A 82 13.32 6.69 66.25
N LEU A 83 13.47 6.67 64.92
CA LEU A 83 13.99 5.52 64.17
C LEU A 83 15.51 5.43 64.23
N ASP A 84 16.06 4.23 64.37
CA ASP A 84 17.49 4.02 64.34
C ASP A 84 18.05 3.99 62.90
N ARG A 85 19.39 3.92 62.77
CA ARG A 85 20.04 3.90 61.46
C ARG A 85 19.67 2.68 60.61
N ALA A 86 19.47 1.52 61.24
CA ALA A 86 19.13 0.29 60.53
C ALA A 86 17.70 0.38 59.96
N ASP A 87 16.77 0.89 60.76
CA ASP A 87 15.38 1.12 60.36
C ASP A 87 15.27 2.17 59.25
N LEU A 88 16.00 3.29 59.38
CA LEU A 88 16.06 4.30 58.33
C LEU A 88 16.60 3.73 57.01
N SER A 89 17.61 2.86 57.06
CA SER A 89 18.14 2.19 55.88
C SER A 89 17.13 1.22 55.26
N ALA A 90 16.37 0.48 56.09
CA ALA A 90 15.33 -0.42 55.62
C ALA A 90 14.18 0.34 54.93
N VAL A 91 13.72 1.43 55.55
CA VAL A 91 12.68 2.31 54.96
C VAL A 91 13.17 2.92 53.65
N ALA A 92 14.42 3.38 53.56
CA ALA A 92 14.98 3.93 52.33
C ALA A 92 14.90 2.92 51.16
N HIS A 93 15.38 1.69 51.38
CA HIS A 93 15.36 0.65 50.36
C HIS A 93 13.93 0.28 49.94
N ALA A 94 13.02 0.17 50.91
CA ALA A 94 11.62 -0.12 50.63
C ALA A 94 10.94 1.01 49.86
N LEU A 95 11.17 2.27 50.24
CA LEU A 95 10.57 3.44 49.60
C LEU A 95 11.05 3.61 48.15
N PHE A 96 12.36 3.49 47.90
CA PHE A 96 12.89 3.59 46.53
C PHE A 96 12.41 2.43 45.65
N GLY A 97 12.41 1.20 46.18
CA GLY A 97 11.86 0.04 45.47
C GLY A 97 10.37 0.20 45.16
N TYR A 98 9.59 0.74 46.10
CA TYR A 98 8.17 1.03 45.90
C TYR A 98 7.95 2.08 44.80
N VAL A 99 8.70 3.20 44.84
CA VAL A 99 8.63 4.24 43.80
C VAL A 99 8.96 3.68 42.42
N ASP A 100 9.97 2.82 42.31
CA ASP A 100 10.36 2.17 41.06
C ASP A 100 9.25 1.24 40.53
N VAL A 101 8.59 0.48 41.40
CA VAL A 101 7.44 -0.37 41.04
C VAL A 101 6.29 0.47 40.47
N LEU A 102 5.95 1.59 41.12
CA LEU A 102 4.88 2.47 40.65
C LEU A 102 5.24 3.16 39.34
N ALA A 103 6.49 3.62 39.19
CA ALA A 103 6.97 4.24 37.96
C ALA A 103 6.97 3.24 36.79
N GLY A 104 7.36 1.99 37.05
CA GLY A 104 7.29 0.90 36.07
C GLY A 104 5.85 0.63 35.62
N ALA A 105 4.92 0.50 36.56
CA ALA A 105 3.50 0.26 36.27
C ALA A 105 2.88 1.35 35.38
N ALA A 106 3.22 2.61 35.66
CA ALA A 106 2.71 3.72 34.87
C ALA A 106 3.39 3.84 33.50
N ALA A 107 4.67 3.49 33.39
CA ALA A 107 5.35 3.41 32.11
C ALA A 107 4.75 2.31 31.22
N GLU A 108 4.44 1.14 31.78
CA GLU A 108 3.72 0.07 31.09
C GLU A 108 2.37 0.56 30.56
N GLY A 109 1.52 1.16 31.41
CA GLY A 109 0.22 1.67 30.99
C GLY A 109 0.29 2.75 29.91
N TYR A 110 1.28 3.64 29.99
CA TYR A 110 1.54 4.62 28.94
C TYR A 110 1.88 3.96 27.60
N LEU A 111 2.78 2.97 27.62
CA LEU A 111 3.19 2.25 26.41
C LEU A 111 2.06 1.40 25.83
N ASP A 112 1.24 0.77 26.66
CA ASP A 112 0.07 0.00 26.24
C ASP A 112 -0.94 0.89 25.51
N GLU A 113 -1.31 2.04 26.09
CA GLU A 113 -2.23 3.00 25.45
C GLU A 113 -1.61 3.60 24.17
N GLN A 114 -0.30 3.85 24.16
CA GLN A 114 0.40 4.28 22.96
C GLN A 114 0.30 3.26 21.82
N GLN A 115 0.49 1.98 22.13
CA GLN A 115 0.37 0.88 21.17
C GLN A 115 -1.08 0.69 20.72
N GLU A 116 -2.05 0.68 21.64
CA GLU A 116 -3.49 0.57 21.32
C GLU A 116 -3.94 1.70 20.40
N ALA A 117 -3.59 2.96 20.73
CA ALA A 117 -3.93 4.10 19.88
C ALA A 117 -3.28 3.97 18.49
N ALA A 118 -2.04 3.48 18.39
CA ALA A 118 -1.41 3.22 17.09
C ALA A 118 -2.17 2.14 16.28
N HIS A 119 -2.62 1.08 16.94
CA HIS A 119 -3.45 0.03 16.31
C HIS A 119 -4.79 0.56 15.82
N ASP A 120 -5.47 1.43 16.58
CA ASP A 120 -6.72 2.06 16.17
C ASP A 120 -6.54 2.89 14.89
N TRP A 121 -5.46 3.68 14.79
CA TRP A 121 -5.13 4.42 13.57
C TRP A 121 -4.83 3.50 12.39
N ALA A 122 -4.12 2.39 12.61
CA ALA A 122 -3.83 1.41 11.57
C ALA A 122 -5.12 0.76 11.04
N LEU A 123 -6.08 0.44 11.92
CA LEU A 123 -7.39 -0.09 11.55
C LEU A 123 -8.21 0.92 10.74
N LEU A 124 -8.22 2.20 11.15
CA LEU A 124 -8.92 3.27 10.43
C LEU A 124 -8.33 3.48 9.02
N ARG A 125 -7.00 3.50 8.89
CA ARG A 125 -6.32 3.60 7.58
C ARG A 125 -6.57 2.38 6.70
N ARG A 126 -6.51 1.16 7.26
CA ARG A 126 -6.86 -0.07 6.54
C ARG A 126 -8.29 -0.04 6.03
N ARG A 127 -9.24 0.43 6.84
CA ARG A 127 -10.64 0.59 6.43
C ARG A 127 -10.77 1.57 5.26
N LEU A 128 -10.11 2.73 5.34
CA LEU A 128 -10.10 3.71 4.25
C LEU A 128 -9.52 3.14 2.95
N ILE A 129 -8.36 2.47 3.00
CA ILE A 129 -7.74 1.87 1.81
C ILE A 129 -8.62 0.76 1.24
N THR A 130 -9.21 -0.07 2.10
CA THR A 130 -10.19 -1.09 1.66
C THR A 130 -11.35 -0.43 0.91
N LEU A 131 -11.92 0.67 1.44
CA LEU A 131 -12.98 1.43 0.78
C LEU A 131 -12.56 2.03 -0.56
N LEU A 132 -11.32 2.51 -0.71
CA LEU A 132 -10.79 3.06 -1.96
C LEU A 132 -10.56 1.98 -3.03
N VAL A 133 -10.31 0.76 -2.60
CA VAL A 133 -9.90 -0.35 -3.46
C VAL A 133 -11.04 -1.33 -3.74
N GLN A 134 -12.17 -1.25 -3.03
CA GLN A 134 -13.32 -2.15 -3.19
C GLN A 134 -14.09 -1.95 -4.53
N PRO A 135 -14.84 -2.97 -5.01
CA PRO A 135 -15.48 -2.96 -6.34
C PRO A 135 -16.42 -1.81 -6.58
N ASP A 136 -17.26 -1.53 -5.59
CA ASP A 136 -18.29 -0.52 -5.69
C ASP A 136 -17.81 0.76 -4.99
N PRO A 137 -17.74 1.89 -5.70
CA PRO A 137 -17.29 3.14 -5.10
C PRO A 137 -18.24 3.51 -3.95
N PRO A 138 -17.70 3.78 -2.75
CA PRO A 138 -18.53 4.19 -1.62
C PRO A 138 -19.20 5.54 -1.92
N ALA A 139 -20.33 5.80 -1.27
CA ALA A 139 -20.92 7.13 -1.28
C ALA A 139 -19.93 8.18 -0.74
N ASP A 140 -19.96 9.39 -1.30
CA ASP A 140 -19.01 10.45 -0.97
C ASP A 140 -18.93 10.73 0.53
N ALA A 141 -20.09 10.80 1.21
CA ALA A 141 -20.15 11.03 2.64
C ALA A 141 -19.40 9.94 3.45
N ALA A 142 -19.49 8.68 3.04
CA ALA A 142 -18.80 7.58 3.70
C ALA A 142 -17.28 7.64 3.48
N LEU A 143 -16.85 8.04 2.28
CA LEU A 143 -15.42 8.24 1.98
C LEU A 143 -14.84 9.42 2.77
N HIS A 144 -15.56 10.55 2.86
CA HIS A 144 -15.15 11.71 3.65
C HIS A 144 -15.07 11.37 5.14
N ALA A 145 -16.08 10.71 5.69
CA ALA A 145 -16.08 10.29 7.09
C ALA A 145 -14.93 9.32 7.40
N ALA A 146 -14.65 8.37 6.52
CA ALA A 146 -13.52 7.44 6.68
C ALA A 146 -12.16 8.15 6.59
N ALA A 147 -12.03 9.14 5.71
CA ALA A 147 -10.81 9.91 5.55
C ALA A 147 -10.55 10.85 6.74
N GLU A 148 -11.59 11.52 7.22
CA GLU A 148 -11.55 12.33 8.44
C GLU A 148 -11.18 11.46 9.65
N ALA A 149 -11.85 10.31 9.81
CA ALA A 149 -11.53 9.35 10.86
C ALA A 149 -10.11 8.79 10.75
N ALA A 150 -9.52 8.70 9.55
CA ALA A 150 -8.13 8.28 9.35
C ALA A 150 -7.11 9.43 9.42
N ARG A 151 -7.57 10.67 9.67
CA ARG A 151 -6.77 11.91 9.60
C ARG A 151 -6.00 12.03 8.28
N TRP A 152 -6.65 11.70 7.18
CA TRP A 152 -6.09 11.76 5.84
C TRP A 152 -6.89 12.74 4.98
N THR A 153 -6.25 13.81 4.52
CA THR A 153 -6.86 14.74 3.58
C THR A 153 -7.03 14.08 2.22
N LEU A 154 -8.27 14.07 1.72
CA LEU A 154 -8.62 13.48 0.42
C LEU A 154 -7.92 14.26 -0.72
N PRO A 155 -6.97 13.66 -1.44
CA PRO A 155 -6.36 14.28 -2.60
C PRO A 155 -7.28 14.18 -3.82
N ALA A 156 -7.06 15.04 -4.83
CA ALA A 156 -7.79 14.94 -6.10
C ALA A 156 -7.36 13.71 -6.92
N ALA A 157 -6.07 13.40 -6.91
CA ALA A 157 -5.50 12.27 -7.62
C ALA A 157 -4.61 11.42 -6.69
N VAL A 158 -4.53 10.14 -7.02
CA VAL A 158 -3.74 9.15 -6.29
C VAL A 158 -3.08 8.17 -7.26
N THR A 159 -1.95 7.65 -6.81
CA THR A 159 -1.32 6.46 -7.35
C THR A 159 -1.30 5.38 -6.29
N VAL A 160 -1.66 4.14 -6.66
CA VAL A 160 -1.51 2.99 -5.77
C VAL A 160 -0.30 2.18 -6.17
N VAL A 161 0.51 1.81 -5.18
CA VAL A 161 1.72 1.04 -5.36
C VAL A 161 1.58 -0.27 -4.62
N SER A 162 1.83 -1.38 -5.31
CA SER A 162 1.86 -2.71 -4.71
C SER A 162 3.31 -3.13 -4.54
N VAL A 163 3.70 -3.43 -3.30
CA VAL A 163 5.05 -3.79 -2.91
C VAL A 163 5.03 -5.18 -2.27
N GLU A 164 6.03 -5.99 -2.60
CA GLU A 164 6.24 -7.26 -1.93
C GLU A 164 6.63 -7.07 -0.45
N GLY A 165 6.00 -7.86 0.43
CA GLY A 165 6.20 -7.82 1.88
C GLY A 165 5.02 -7.21 2.65
N THR A 166 5.14 -7.23 3.97
CA THR A 166 4.06 -6.91 4.93
C THR A 166 4.34 -5.68 5.80
N ASP A 167 5.47 -4.99 5.58
CA ASP A 167 5.93 -3.86 6.40
C ASP A 167 5.30 -2.53 5.96
N ALA A 168 3.97 -2.44 6.06
CA ALA A 168 3.19 -1.33 5.51
C ALA A 168 3.56 0.03 6.11
N GLU A 169 3.73 0.12 7.43
CA GLU A 169 4.00 1.41 8.07
C GLU A 169 5.41 1.94 7.75
N HIS A 170 6.41 1.07 7.73
CA HIS A 170 7.76 1.46 7.36
C HIS A 170 7.81 1.97 5.92
N LEU A 171 7.13 1.28 5.01
CA LEU A 171 7.06 1.67 3.61
C LEU A 171 6.31 2.99 3.41
N ALA A 172 5.18 3.20 4.11
CA ALA A 172 4.47 4.48 4.07
C ALA A 172 5.36 5.65 4.54
N ARG A 173 6.15 5.44 5.62
CA ARG A 173 7.11 6.44 6.12
C ARG A 173 8.25 6.69 5.14
N ALA A 174 8.78 5.64 4.50
CA ALA A 174 9.87 5.74 3.52
C ALA A 174 9.45 6.49 2.25
N VAL A 175 8.20 6.30 1.80
CA VAL A 175 7.64 7.04 0.66
C VAL A 175 7.32 8.49 1.03
N GLY A 176 6.78 8.72 2.24
CA GLY A 176 6.45 10.05 2.73
C GLY A 176 5.26 10.69 2.02
N GLY A 177 5.15 12.03 2.08
CA GLY A 177 4.17 12.79 1.30
C GLY A 177 2.70 12.55 1.67
N GLY A 178 2.40 12.08 2.89
CA GLY A 178 1.04 11.72 3.28
C GLY A 178 0.57 10.37 2.73
N ALA A 179 1.48 9.51 2.27
CA ALA A 179 1.16 8.15 1.88
C ALA A 179 0.58 7.34 3.05
N ILE A 180 -0.44 6.54 2.75
CA ILE A 180 -1.02 5.56 3.68
C ILE A 180 -0.84 4.17 3.09
N ALA A 181 -0.61 3.17 3.94
CA ALA A 181 -0.39 1.80 3.48
C ALA A 181 -1.13 0.78 4.34
N THR A 182 -1.47 -0.34 3.72
CA THR A 182 -1.99 -1.52 4.43
C THR A 182 -1.63 -2.79 3.67
N VAL A 183 -1.72 -3.94 4.33
CA VAL A 183 -1.49 -5.25 3.71
C VAL A 183 -2.81 -5.79 3.17
N ILE A 184 -2.84 -6.11 1.87
CA ILE A 184 -3.98 -6.71 1.18
C ILE A 184 -3.47 -7.94 0.43
N ASP A 185 -4.08 -9.09 0.69
CA ASP A 185 -3.74 -10.37 0.06
C ASP A 185 -2.23 -10.70 0.10
N GLY A 186 -1.57 -10.43 1.23
CA GLY A 186 -0.15 -10.72 1.43
C GLY A 186 0.83 -9.75 0.76
N ALA A 187 0.36 -8.64 0.17
CA ALA A 187 1.21 -7.57 -0.34
C ALA A 187 0.87 -6.22 0.28
N THR A 188 1.88 -5.36 0.44
CA THR A 188 1.68 -4.00 0.91
C THR A 188 1.14 -3.14 -0.22
N SER A 189 -0.02 -2.54 0.01
CA SER A 189 -0.65 -1.56 -0.88
C SER A 189 -0.49 -0.16 -0.29
N ILE A 190 0.22 0.69 -0.99
CA ILE A 190 0.51 2.07 -0.60
C ILE A 190 -0.31 3.01 -1.49
N VAL A 191 -1.16 3.84 -0.90
CA VAL A 191 -1.87 4.92 -1.60
C VAL A 191 -1.07 6.19 -1.41
N VAL A 192 -0.55 6.72 -2.52
CA VAL A 192 0.27 7.92 -2.56
C VAL A 192 -0.59 9.05 -3.10
N PRO A 193 -0.87 10.11 -2.33
CA PRO A 193 -1.53 11.30 -2.86
C PRO A 193 -0.60 11.96 -3.87
N THR A 194 -1.11 12.26 -5.07
CA THR A 194 -0.39 13.11 -6.01
C THR A 194 -0.88 14.53 -5.84
N SER A 195 0.04 15.43 -5.49
CA SER A 195 -0.26 16.85 -5.47
C SER A 195 -0.53 17.27 -6.91
N GLY A 196 -1.79 17.48 -7.27
CA GLY A 196 -2.13 18.18 -8.51
C GLY A 196 -1.52 19.59 -8.50
N PRO A 197 -1.31 20.23 -9.67
CA PRO A 197 -0.91 21.63 -9.71
C PRO A 197 -1.92 22.47 -8.91
N SER A 198 -1.40 23.35 -8.05
CA SER A 198 -2.20 24.33 -7.30
C SER A 198 -3.18 25.06 -8.23
N PRO A 199 -4.46 25.22 -7.86
CA PRO A 199 -5.39 26.05 -8.64
C PRO A 199 -5.10 27.52 -8.34
N ALA A 200 -4.03 28.06 -8.93
CA ALA A 200 -3.69 29.48 -8.84
C ALA A 200 -2.85 29.94 -10.05
N ALA A 201 -3.44 29.89 -11.24
CA ALA A 201 -3.14 30.84 -12.30
C ALA A 201 -4.47 31.17 -12.97
N GLY A 202 -4.96 32.39 -12.75
CA GLY A 202 -6.26 32.85 -13.20
C GLY A 202 -6.46 32.74 -14.71
N PRO A 203 -7.71 32.78 -15.19
CA PRO A 203 -7.99 32.70 -16.62
C PRO A 203 -7.39 33.93 -17.32
N GLY A 204 -6.28 33.71 -18.01
CA GLY A 204 -5.77 34.64 -19.00
C GLY A 204 -6.83 34.82 -20.08
N SER A 205 -7.38 36.03 -20.10
CA SER A 205 -8.25 36.58 -21.14
C SER A 205 -7.74 36.25 -22.55
N ALA A 206 -8.37 35.28 -23.20
CA ALA A 206 -8.33 35.12 -24.65
C ALA A 206 -9.63 35.69 -25.22
N THR A 207 -9.63 37.00 -25.46
CA THR A 207 -10.65 37.70 -26.24
C THR A 207 -10.50 37.28 -27.70
N GLY A 208 -11.15 36.18 -28.07
CA GLY A 208 -11.25 35.70 -29.44
C GLY A 208 -12.64 36.01 -29.99
N THR A 209 -12.76 37.15 -30.66
CA THR A 209 -13.95 37.59 -31.41
C THR A 209 -14.24 36.59 -32.53
N ALA A 210 -15.40 35.94 -32.50
CA ALA A 210 -15.95 35.24 -33.66
C ALA A 210 -17.48 35.40 -33.67
N THR A 211 -17.89 36.36 -34.50
CA THR A 211 -19.25 36.63 -34.95
C THR A 211 -19.85 35.39 -35.62
N GLY A 212 -21.05 34.98 -35.20
CA GLY A 212 -21.78 33.86 -35.78
C GLY A 212 -23.26 33.90 -35.44
N THR A 213 -24.01 34.70 -36.20
CA THR A 213 -25.47 34.73 -36.29
C THR A 213 -26.05 33.35 -36.66
N ALA A 214 -27.01 32.86 -35.88
CA ALA A 214 -28.09 32.02 -36.40
C ALA A 214 -29.33 32.08 -35.49
N THR A 215 -30.43 32.41 -36.13
CA THR A 215 -31.79 32.68 -35.71
C THR A 215 -32.53 31.41 -35.21
N GLY A 216 -33.41 31.54 -34.22
CA GLY A 216 -34.28 30.46 -33.76
C GLY A 216 -35.20 30.81 -32.58
N THR A 217 -36.22 31.63 -32.84
CA THR A 217 -37.51 31.73 -32.11
C THR A 217 -38.22 30.35 -32.07
N ALA A 218 -39.08 29.91 -31.14
CA ALA A 218 -40.02 30.58 -30.22
C ALA A 218 -40.56 29.58 -29.15
N THR A 219 -41.06 30.13 -28.02
CA THR A 219 -42.28 29.78 -27.23
C THR A 219 -42.63 28.31 -26.86
N GLY A 220 -43.09 27.98 -25.64
CA GLY A 220 -43.51 28.82 -24.51
C GLY A 220 -44.04 28.04 -23.29
N SER A 221 -44.27 28.81 -22.20
CA SER A 221 -45.29 28.73 -21.12
C SER A 221 -45.64 27.39 -20.46
N GLY A 222 -45.42 27.24 -19.14
CA GLY A 222 -46.45 27.40 -18.09
C GLY A 222 -46.80 25.99 -17.53
N THR A 223 -46.99 25.67 -16.25
CA THR A 223 -47.56 26.31 -15.05
C THR A 223 -47.28 25.38 -13.84
N GLY A 224 -47.04 25.92 -12.63
CA GLY A 224 -47.19 25.15 -11.36
C GLY A 224 -48.65 25.10 -10.90
N PRO A 225 -49.01 24.91 -9.59
CA PRO A 225 -48.26 24.41 -8.42
C PRO A 225 -49.11 23.44 -7.53
N THR A 226 -48.75 23.30 -6.23
CA THR A 226 -49.49 22.71 -5.06
C THR A 226 -49.32 21.20 -4.82
N GLY A 227 -49.22 20.64 -3.60
CA GLY A 227 -49.20 21.08 -2.19
C GLY A 227 -48.74 19.86 -1.35
N ALA A 228 -47.96 20.04 -0.28
CA ALA A 228 -48.37 20.10 1.14
C ALA A 228 -48.85 18.78 1.80
N GLY A 229 -48.28 18.46 2.98
CA GLY A 229 -48.75 17.46 3.96
C GLY A 229 -47.66 16.43 4.32
N ALA A 230 -46.78 16.64 5.32
CA ALA A 230 -46.99 16.57 6.77
C ALA A 230 -47.60 15.24 7.28
N SER A 231 -46.82 14.45 8.04
CA SER A 231 -46.99 14.25 9.50
C SER A 231 -46.55 12.85 9.99
N SER A 232 -45.64 12.86 10.97
CA SER A 232 -45.60 12.09 12.23
C SER A 232 -46.01 10.61 12.30
N GLY A 233 -45.16 9.81 12.96
CA GLY A 233 -45.53 8.52 13.56
C GLY A 233 -44.46 7.99 14.50
N THR A 234 -44.69 8.18 15.80
CA THR A 234 -43.89 7.75 16.97
C THR A 234 -44.18 6.29 17.35
N GLY A 235 -43.24 5.59 17.97
CA GLY A 235 -43.47 4.34 18.74
C GLY A 235 -42.26 3.39 18.67
N ALA A 236 -41.35 3.36 19.65
CA ALA A 236 -41.43 2.76 20.99
C ALA A 236 -41.03 1.26 21.06
N THR A 237 -39.97 1.02 21.86
CA THR A 237 -39.73 -0.11 22.78
C THR A 237 -39.58 -1.55 22.27
N GLY A 238 -38.54 -2.24 22.78
CA GLY A 238 -38.53 -3.70 22.86
C GLY A 238 -37.15 -4.32 23.03
N ALA A 239 -36.72 -4.53 24.26
CA ALA A 239 -35.58 -5.35 24.63
C ALA A 239 -35.85 -6.84 24.35
N GLY A 240 -34.80 -7.61 24.05
CA GLY A 240 -34.87 -9.07 23.92
C GLY A 240 -33.50 -9.71 23.94
N ALA A 241 -33.09 -10.19 25.12
CA ALA A 241 -31.95 -11.06 25.31
C ALA A 241 -32.20 -12.45 24.67
N GLY A 242 -31.14 -13.09 24.18
CA GLY A 242 -31.20 -14.44 23.62
C GLY A 242 -29.82 -15.07 23.46
N THR A 243 -29.29 -15.59 24.55
CA THR A 243 -28.18 -16.56 24.61
C THR A 243 -28.66 -17.96 24.20
N ALA A 244 -27.98 -18.60 23.25
CA ALA A 244 -27.78 -20.05 23.05
C ALA A 244 -27.26 -20.25 21.62
N GLY A 245 -26.36 -21.17 21.28
CA GLY A 245 -25.75 -22.26 21.99
C GLY A 245 -24.76 -22.94 21.04
N ILE A 246 -23.76 -23.57 21.64
CA ILE A 246 -22.65 -24.28 21.01
C ILE A 246 -23.17 -25.57 20.37
N GLY A 247 -22.76 -25.86 19.13
CA GLY A 247 -23.04 -27.11 18.43
C GLY A 247 -21.79 -27.68 17.80
N LEU A 248 -21.03 -28.46 18.58
CA LEU A 248 -20.01 -29.39 18.12
C LEU A 248 -20.68 -30.54 17.36
N GLY A 249 -20.23 -30.79 16.13
CA GLY A 249 -20.62 -31.95 15.33
C GLY A 249 -19.40 -32.55 14.65
N ALA A 250 -18.77 -33.52 15.32
CA ALA A 250 -17.81 -34.43 14.74
C ALA A 250 -18.56 -35.56 13.99
N GLY A 251 -18.06 -35.99 12.83
CA GLY A 251 -18.57 -37.18 12.17
C GLY A 251 -17.91 -37.51 10.83
N MET A 252 -17.28 -38.69 10.80
CA MET A 252 -17.00 -39.55 9.64
C MET A 252 -15.90 -39.14 8.62
N GLY A 253 -14.76 -39.84 8.68
CA GLY A 253 -14.22 -40.53 7.49
C GLY A 253 -14.91 -41.90 7.31
N PRO A 254 -14.49 -42.81 6.38
CA PRO A 254 -13.21 -42.82 5.67
C PRO A 254 -13.24 -43.31 4.20
N THR A 255 -12.03 -43.43 3.63
CA THR A 255 -11.57 -44.30 2.52
C THR A 255 -11.99 -44.06 1.07
N GLY A 256 -10.98 -44.05 0.18
CA GLY A 256 -11.16 -44.22 -1.27
C GLY A 256 -9.93 -43.79 -2.08
N ALA A 257 -9.02 -44.72 -2.32
CA ALA A 257 -7.86 -44.56 -3.20
C ALA A 257 -8.27 -44.34 -4.67
N GLY A 258 -7.53 -43.49 -5.38
CA GLY A 258 -7.68 -43.29 -6.82
C GLY A 258 -6.40 -42.69 -7.39
N ALA A 259 -5.59 -43.55 -8.01
CA ALA A 259 -4.39 -43.18 -8.76
C ALA A 259 -4.73 -42.23 -9.92
N GLY A 260 -3.92 -41.19 -10.08
CA GLY A 260 -4.02 -40.24 -11.19
C GLY A 260 -2.66 -39.66 -11.51
N MET A 261 -1.90 -40.37 -12.33
CA MET A 261 -0.73 -39.83 -13.04
C MET A 261 -1.12 -38.54 -13.76
N THR A 262 -0.47 -37.43 -13.42
CA THR A 262 -0.40 -36.25 -14.29
C THR A 262 1.06 -35.86 -14.47
N ASN A 263 1.43 -35.83 -15.75
CA ASN A 263 2.74 -35.56 -16.31
C ASN A 263 3.08 -34.07 -16.14
N PRO A 264 4.31 -33.67 -15.79
CA PRO A 264 4.66 -32.25 -15.69
C PRO A 264 4.74 -31.62 -17.09
N GLY A 265 3.84 -30.67 -17.37
CA GLY A 265 3.97 -29.78 -18.51
C GLY A 265 5.10 -28.79 -18.27
N ALA A 266 6.24 -29.01 -18.91
CA ALA A 266 7.34 -28.06 -18.98
C ALA A 266 6.87 -26.79 -19.70
N GLY A 267 6.68 -25.71 -18.95
CA GLY A 267 6.56 -24.36 -19.49
C GLY A 267 7.92 -23.93 -20.04
N VAL A 268 8.00 -23.73 -21.36
CA VAL A 268 9.17 -23.15 -22.01
C VAL A 268 9.18 -21.65 -21.69
N ILE A 269 10.02 -21.24 -20.74
CA ILE A 269 10.34 -19.85 -20.48
C ILE A 269 11.45 -19.45 -21.46
N ILE A 270 11.13 -18.60 -22.43
CA ILE A 270 12.15 -18.00 -23.31
C ILE A 270 12.85 -16.90 -22.51
N ALA A 271 13.94 -17.26 -21.83
CA ALA A 271 14.81 -16.31 -21.13
C ALA A 271 15.68 -15.54 -22.14
N GLY A 272 15.45 -14.22 -22.26
CA GLY A 272 16.33 -13.32 -23.01
C GLY A 272 17.63 -13.07 -22.25
N ALA A 273 18.75 -13.56 -22.79
CA ALA A 273 20.08 -13.31 -22.25
C ALA A 273 20.53 -11.86 -22.52
N GLY A 274 20.95 -11.16 -21.45
CA GLY A 274 21.52 -9.83 -21.51
C GLY A 274 22.95 -9.83 -22.07
N GLY A 275 23.21 -8.94 -23.03
CA GLY A 275 24.54 -8.64 -23.56
C GLY A 275 24.93 -7.20 -23.24
N THR A 276 25.98 -7.05 -22.44
CA THR A 276 26.64 -5.78 -22.11
C THR A 276 27.40 -5.24 -23.31
N THR A 277 27.19 -3.97 -23.69
CA THR A 277 27.98 -3.31 -24.75
C THR A 277 28.97 -2.31 -24.17
N ARG A 278 30.25 -2.52 -24.50
CA ARG A 278 31.39 -1.65 -24.21
C ARG A 278 31.61 -0.73 -25.41
N ALA A 279 31.73 0.58 -25.13
CA ALA A 279 31.98 1.63 -26.12
C ALA A 279 33.44 1.71 -26.59
N ALA A 280 33.66 2.05 -27.86
CA ALA A 280 34.83 2.76 -28.42
C ALA A 280 34.55 3.24 -29.87
N PRO A 281 35.26 4.26 -30.41
CA PRO A 281 34.66 5.29 -31.28
C PRO A 281 35.23 5.44 -32.71
N GLY A 282 34.50 6.21 -33.56
CA GLY A 282 34.97 6.99 -34.73
C GLY A 282 35.29 6.18 -36.00
N THR A 283 35.05 6.60 -37.24
CA THR A 283 34.79 7.89 -37.90
C THR A 283 34.32 7.58 -39.34
N GLY A 284 33.65 8.51 -40.04
CA GLY A 284 33.58 8.47 -41.51
C GLY A 284 32.24 8.80 -42.16
N THR A 285 32.02 10.10 -42.34
CA THR A 285 30.99 10.83 -43.08
C THR A 285 30.81 10.41 -44.56
N THR A 286 29.60 10.51 -45.13
CA THR A 286 29.18 11.43 -46.23
C THR A 286 27.73 11.15 -46.62
N GLY A 287 26.89 12.19 -46.65
CA GLY A 287 25.44 12.10 -46.90
C GLY A 287 24.98 12.44 -48.32
N ILE A 288 23.65 12.59 -48.44
CA ILE A 288 22.77 13.28 -49.43
C ILE A 288 21.51 12.39 -49.55
N GLY A 289 20.25 12.80 -49.39
CA GLY A 289 19.62 14.08 -49.06
C GLY A 289 18.09 13.92 -48.90
N ALA A 290 17.52 14.74 -48.02
CA ALA A 290 16.16 15.30 -47.97
C ALA A 290 14.89 14.42 -48.14
N GLY A 291 14.12 14.34 -47.06
CA GLY A 291 12.68 14.05 -47.04
C GLY A 291 12.10 14.32 -45.64
N ALA A 292 11.27 15.35 -45.52
CA ALA A 292 10.81 15.99 -44.28
C ALA A 292 10.35 15.02 -43.16
N GLY A 293 11.05 15.07 -42.01
CA GLY A 293 10.70 14.39 -40.78
C GLY A 293 10.43 15.39 -39.66
N ILE A 294 9.28 15.24 -39.02
CA ILE A 294 8.83 15.98 -37.84
C ILE A 294 9.87 15.78 -36.72
N GLY A 295 10.42 16.90 -36.22
CA GLY A 295 11.46 16.90 -35.19
C GLY A 295 10.96 16.38 -33.85
N LEU A 296 11.39 15.18 -33.48
CA LEU A 296 11.48 14.74 -32.10
C LEU A 296 12.94 14.90 -31.67
N THR A 297 13.25 16.04 -31.04
CA THR A 297 14.52 16.25 -30.35
C THR A 297 14.65 15.22 -29.23
N GLY A 298 15.75 14.47 -29.27
CA GLY A 298 16.04 13.40 -28.33
C GLY A 298 16.17 13.86 -26.89
N ALA A 299 15.43 13.20 -26.00
CA ALA A 299 15.77 13.06 -24.60
C ALA A 299 16.53 11.74 -24.44
N GLY A 300 17.70 11.81 -23.80
CA GLY A 300 18.66 10.72 -23.69
C GLY A 300 18.13 9.45 -23.03
N ALA A 301 18.79 8.35 -23.38
CA ALA A 301 18.56 7.01 -22.86
C ALA A 301 18.71 6.95 -21.34
N GLY A 302 17.59 6.98 -20.63
CA GLY A 302 17.43 6.44 -19.28
C GLY A 302 16.68 5.12 -19.36
N ALA A 303 16.99 4.19 -18.45
CA ALA A 303 16.34 2.87 -18.35
C ALA A 303 14.79 2.96 -18.44
N PRO A 304 14.10 1.95 -19.02
CA PRO A 304 12.68 2.03 -19.34
C PRO A 304 11.72 1.93 -18.13
N GLY A 305 12.15 2.24 -16.91
CA GLY A 305 11.32 2.14 -15.71
C GLY A 305 10.93 3.50 -15.17
N ALA A 306 9.62 3.74 -15.04
CA ALA A 306 9.03 4.77 -14.19
C ALA A 306 8.95 6.21 -14.75
N ARG A 307 8.51 6.36 -16.01
CA ARG A 307 8.22 7.70 -16.59
C ARG A 307 7.04 8.47 -15.96
N GLY A 308 6.44 7.98 -14.88
CA GLY A 308 5.36 8.66 -14.13
C GLY A 308 5.46 8.60 -12.61
N ALA A 309 6.42 7.88 -12.03
CA ALA A 309 6.54 7.77 -10.57
C ALA A 309 7.45 8.87 -10.02
N SER A 310 7.02 9.60 -8.99
CA SER A 310 7.86 10.60 -8.32
C SER A 310 9.19 10.00 -7.88
N GLY A 311 10.32 10.70 -8.11
CA GLY A 311 11.65 10.20 -7.73
C GLY A 311 11.79 9.89 -6.22
N ALA A 312 10.96 10.48 -5.36
CA ALA A 312 10.88 10.12 -3.94
C ALA A 312 10.30 8.72 -3.72
N LEU A 313 9.26 8.36 -4.49
CA LEU A 313 8.63 7.04 -4.44
C LEU A 313 9.61 5.94 -4.86
N VAL A 314 10.34 6.15 -5.96
CA VAL A 314 11.32 5.18 -6.46
C VAL A 314 12.47 4.97 -5.45
N ARG A 315 12.95 6.05 -4.82
CA ARG A 315 14.00 5.95 -3.78
C ARG A 315 13.55 5.18 -2.54
N GLY A 316 12.33 5.43 -2.06
CA GLY A 316 11.78 4.73 -0.89
C GLY A 316 11.57 3.23 -1.10
N LEU A 317 11.50 2.78 -2.36
CA LEU A 317 11.23 1.39 -2.75
C LEU A 317 12.42 0.68 -3.39
N THR A 318 13.60 1.30 -3.37
CA THR A 318 14.79 0.74 -4.01
C THR A 318 15.17 -0.61 -3.37
N GLY A 319 15.50 -1.60 -4.21
CA GLY A 319 15.85 -2.96 -3.76
C GLY A 319 14.65 -3.89 -3.50
N ARG A 320 13.42 -3.45 -3.79
CA ARG A 320 12.20 -4.25 -3.61
C ARG A 320 11.49 -4.48 -4.95
N ARG A 321 10.72 -5.56 -5.03
CA ARG A 321 9.73 -5.76 -6.11
C ARG A 321 8.52 -4.87 -5.81
N ALA A 322 8.30 -3.90 -6.68
CA ALA A 322 7.20 -2.95 -6.53
C ALA A 322 6.64 -2.56 -7.90
N ALA A 323 5.33 -2.49 -7.99
CA ALA A 323 4.63 -2.01 -9.17
C ALA A 323 3.84 -0.75 -8.82
N VAL A 324 4.08 0.31 -9.59
CA VAL A 324 3.41 1.61 -9.48
C VAL A 324 2.24 1.62 -10.47
N GLY A 325 1.02 1.76 -9.97
CA GLY A 325 -0.17 1.94 -10.79
C GLY A 325 -0.21 3.32 -11.46
N PRO A 326 -1.09 3.53 -12.45
CA PRO A 326 -1.27 4.85 -13.06
C PRO A 326 -1.78 5.87 -12.03
N GLU A 327 -1.41 7.13 -12.22
CA GLU A 327 -2.00 8.26 -11.50
C GLU A 327 -3.42 8.50 -12.02
N LEU A 328 -4.40 8.43 -11.11
CA LEU A 328 -5.81 8.56 -11.45
C LEU A 328 -6.54 9.40 -10.40
N ASP A 329 -7.70 9.93 -10.77
CA ASP A 329 -8.65 10.52 -9.81
C ASP A 329 -8.89 9.57 -8.63
N LEU A 330 -9.08 10.12 -7.43
CA LEU A 330 -9.30 9.34 -6.21
C LEU A 330 -10.39 8.27 -6.35
N ARG A 331 -11.47 8.52 -7.09
CA ARG A 331 -12.56 7.55 -7.33
C ARG A 331 -12.11 6.35 -8.16
N ARG A 332 -11.02 6.48 -8.89
CA ARG A 332 -10.40 5.45 -9.71
C ARG A 332 -9.19 4.81 -9.02
N ALA A 333 -8.99 5.05 -7.72
CA ALA A 333 -7.94 4.42 -6.92
C ALA A 333 -7.93 2.89 -7.06
N ARG A 334 -9.09 2.25 -7.10
CA ARG A 334 -9.22 0.81 -7.38
C ARG A 334 -8.55 0.39 -8.69
N THR A 335 -8.70 1.16 -9.77
CA THR A 335 -8.09 0.83 -11.05
C THR A 335 -6.57 0.87 -10.95
N SER A 336 -6.04 1.91 -10.29
CA SER A 336 -4.61 2.04 -10.00
C SER A 336 -4.10 0.84 -9.20
N HIS A 337 -4.84 0.45 -8.14
CA HIS A 337 -4.54 -0.72 -7.30
C HIS A 337 -4.59 -2.04 -8.07
N ARG A 338 -5.61 -2.26 -8.90
CA ARG A 338 -5.75 -3.53 -9.63
C ARG A 338 -4.62 -3.73 -10.62
N LEU A 339 -4.22 -2.66 -11.32
CA LEU A 339 -3.09 -2.70 -12.25
C LEU A 339 -1.78 -2.92 -11.50
N SER A 340 -1.52 -2.20 -10.41
CA SER A 340 -0.32 -2.39 -9.59
C SER A 340 -0.24 -3.80 -9.00
N ARG A 341 -1.36 -4.33 -8.49
CA ARG A 341 -1.39 -5.67 -7.90
C ARG A 341 -1.14 -6.74 -8.96
N ARG A 342 -1.73 -6.59 -10.15
CA ARG A 342 -1.51 -7.51 -11.26
C ARG A 342 -0.07 -7.47 -11.75
N ALA A 343 0.50 -6.27 -11.90
CA ALA A 343 1.91 -6.12 -12.27
C ALA A 343 2.84 -6.78 -11.25
N LEU A 344 2.60 -6.61 -9.94
CA LEU A 344 3.38 -7.28 -8.91
C LEU A 344 3.27 -8.81 -9.00
N GLN A 345 2.08 -9.36 -9.26
CA GLN A 345 1.91 -10.80 -9.49
C GLN A 345 2.70 -11.30 -10.70
N LEU A 346 2.75 -10.51 -11.79
CA LEU A 346 3.54 -10.84 -12.98
C LEU A 346 5.05 -10.74 -12.73
N GLN A 347 5.51 -9.82 -11.87
CA GLN A 347 6.90 -9.80 -11.40
C GLN A 347 7.22 -11.06 -10.58
N GLN A 348 6.31 -11.47 -9.67
CA GLN A 348 6.46 -12.70 -8.88
C GLN A 348 6.51 -13.96 -9.74
N ALA A 349 5.76 -13.98 -10.84
CA ALA A 349 5.78 -15.06 -11.83
C ALA A 349 6.99 -15.01 -12.79
N GLY A 350 7.83 -13.96 -12.74
CA GLY A 350 8.97 -13.77 -13.63
C GLY A 350 8.63 -13.27 -15.04
N THR A 351 7.38 -12.88 -15.29
CA THR A 351 6.93 -12.32 -16.58
C THR A 351 7.33 -10.86 -16.76
N LEU A 352 7.40 -10.10 -15.65
CA LEU A 352 7.85 -8.71 -15.63
C LEU A 352 9.19 -8.59 -14.90
N PRO A 353 10.02 -7.57 -15.23
CA PRO A 353 11.33 -7.42 -14.63
C PRO A 353 11.24 -7.09 -13.14
N ASP A 354 12.26 -7.51 -12.39
CA ASP A 354 12.40 -7.19 -10.96
C ASP A 354 12.65 -5.71 -10.71
N GLY A 355 12.44 -5.28 -9.45
CA GLY A 355 12.62 -3.90 -9.02
C GLY A 355 11.32 -3.09 -9.06
N VAL A 356 11.47 -1.77 -9.17
CA VAL A 356 10.35 -0.82 -9.21
C VAL A 356 9.96 -0.57 -10.66
N ILE A 357 8.73 -0.93 -11.03
CA ILE A 357 8.19 -0.77 -12.39
C ILE A 357 6.96 0.13 -12.40
N SER A 358 6.69 0.78 -13.54
CA SER A 358 5.41 1.46 -13.78
C SER A 358 4.50 0.56 -14.60
N CYS A 359 3.22 0.47 -14.24
CA CYS A 359 2.23 -0.28 -15.00
C CYS A 359 2.06 0.25 -16.43
N ASP A 360 2.21 1.57 -16.63
CA ASP A 360 2.07 2.20 -17.95
C ASP A 360 3.15 1.73 -18.94
N ASP A 361 4.31 1.31 -18.44
CA ASP A 361 5.39 0.76 -19.28
C ASP A 361 5.12 -0.72 -19.67
N HIS A 362 4.07 -1.36 -19.12
CA HIS A 362 3.80 -2.81 -19.26
C HIS A 362 2.33 -3.15 -19.58
N LEU A 363 1.56 -2.23 -20.18
CA LEU A 363 0.13 -2.39 -20.44
C LEU A 363 -0.22 -3.64 -21.27
N VAL A 364 0.60 -4.00 -22.27
CA VAL A 364 0.36 -5.18 -23.11
C VAL A 364 0.43 -6.46 -22.27
N ALA A 365 1.46 -6.60 -21.42
CA ALA A 365 1.59 -7.75 -20.53
C ALA A 365 0.41 -7.83 -19.54
N LEU A 366 -0.05 -6.69 -19.02
CA LEU A 366 -1.20 -6.61 -18.12
C LEU A 366 -2.51 -7.04 -18.79
N VAL A 367 -2.75 -6.62 -20.03
CA VAL A 367 -3.96 -6.97 -20.80
C VAL A 367 -3.93 -8.44 -21.21
N THR A 368 -2.79 -8.94 -21.72
CA THR A 368 -2.66 -10.35 -22.12
C THR A 368 -2.85 -11.29 -20.94
N ALA A 369 -2.34 -10.89 -19.77
CA ALA A 369 -2.48 -11.65 -18.54
C ALA A 369 -3.77 -11.35 -17.76
N TRP A 370 -4.72 -10.58 -18.31
CA TRP A 370 -5.92 -10.20 -17.57
C TRP A 370 -6.81 -11.40 -17.22
N GLU A 371 -7.03 -12.28 -18.20
CA GLU A 371 -7.84 -13.48 -18.05
C GLU A 371 -6.94 -14.72 -17.94
N PRO A 372 -6.92 -15.40 -16.79
CA PRO A 372 -6.13 -16.62 -16.63
C PRO A 372 -6.44 -17.65 -17.72
N GLY A 373 -5.40 -18.25 -18.31
CA GLY A 373 -5.54 -19.28 -19.35
C GLY A 373 -5.85 -18.78 -20.76
N VAL A 374 -6.28 -17.53 -20.96
CA VAL A 374 -6.45 -16.97 -22.33
C VAL A 374 -5.09 -16.81 -23.02
N ALA A 375 -4.09 -16.33 -22.29
CA ALA A 375 -2.71 -16.26 -22.77
C ALA A 375 -2.20 -17.65 -23.20
N ASP A 376 -2.36 -18.67 -22.35
CA ASP A 376 -1.92 -20.04 -22.65
C ASP A 376 -2.60 -20.61 -23.90
N ARG A 377 -3.90 -20.34 -24.09
CA ARG A 377 -4.63 -20.73 -25.30
C ARG A 377 -4.13 -20.00 -26.53
N LEU A 378 -3.78 -18.72 -26.40
CA LEU A 378 -3.23 -17.92 -27.49
C LEU A 378 -1.84 -18.45 -27.89
N THR A 379 -0.98 -18.75 -26.91
CA THR A 379 0.33 -19.39 -27.11
C THR A 379 0.18 -20.77 -27.75
N ALA A 380 -0.72 -21.62 -27.25
CA ALA A 380 -0.98 -22.93 -27.82
C ALA A 380 -1.45 -22.84 -29.28
N ARG A 381 -2.37 -21.91 -29.59
CA ARG A 381 -2.83 -21.64 -30.95
C ARG A 381 -1.71 -21.09 -31.85
N ALA A 382 -0.83 -20.24 -31.30
CA ALA A 382 0.30 -19.67 -32.02
C ALA A 382 1.35 -20.74 -32.35
N LEU A 383 1.61 -21.68 -31.45
CA LEU A 383 2.62 -22.74 -31.62
C LEU A 383 2.09 -24.00 -32.31
N ALA A 384 0.77 -24.18 -32.42
CA ALA A 384 0.15 -25.36 -33.03
C ALA A 384 0.69 -25.69 -34.44
N PRO A 385 0.92 -24.72 -35.35
CA PRO A 385 1.50 -25.01 -36.67
C PRO A 385 2.94 -25.56 -36.63
N LEU A 386 3.66 -25.34 -35.53
CA LEU A 386 5.01 -25.85 -35.32
C LEU A 386 5.03 -27.15 -34.49
N ALA A 387 3.86 -27.75 -34.23
CA ALA A 387 3.75 -28.96 -33.43
C ALA A 387 4.49 -30.16 -34.05
N THR A 388 4.58 -30.22 -35.38
CA THR A 388 5.27 -31.30 -36.13
C THR A 388 6.80 -31.14 -36.18
N ALA A 389 7.33 -29.97 -35.82
CA ALA A 389 8.77 -29.74 -35.76
C ALA A 389 9.39 -30.36 -34.50
N THR A 390 10.68 -30.69 -34.58
CA THR A 390 11.46 -31.11 -33.40
C THR A 390 11.52 -30.00 -32.35
N PRO A 391 11.68 -30.32 -31.05
CA PRO A 391 11.69 -29.31 -29.98
C PRO A 391 12.69 -28.16 -30.23
N ALA A 392 13.94 -28.49 -30.55
CA ALA A 392 14.96 -27.49 -30.86
C ALA A 392 14.62 -26.65 -32.11
N SER A 393 14.05 -27.27 -33.15
CA SER A 393 13.63 -26.51 -34.33
C SER A 393 12.42 -25.62 -34.05
N ARG A 394 11.50 -26.04 -33.18
CA ARG A 394 10.33 -25.27 -32.78
C ARG A 394 10.74 -24.00 -32.04
N GLU A 395 11.64 -24.12 -31.07
CA GLU A 395 12.17 -22.98 -30.31
C GLU A 395 12.81 -21.94 -31.24
N VAL A 396 13.71 -22.38 -32.11
CA VAL A 396 14.42 -21.50 -33.05
C VAL A 396 13.46 -20.82 -34.05
N LEU A 397 12.44 -21.55 -34.53
CA LEU A 397 11.45 -20.99 -35.45
C LEU A 397 10.51 -20.01 -34.74
N ALA A 398 10.10 -20.30 -33.50
CA ALA A 398 9.27 -19.41 -32.69
C ALA A 398 10.03 -18.12 -32.33
N GLU A 399 11.29 -18.21 -31.92
CA GLU A 399 12.16 -17.06 -31.67
C GLU A 399 12.33 -16.21 -32.94
N THR A 400 12.55 -16.85 -34.09
CA THR A 400 12.68 -16.15 -35.38
C THR A 400 11.37 -15.47 -35.77
N LEU A 401 10.22 -16.12 -35.54
CA LEU A 401 8.90 -15.54 -35.82
C LEU A 401 8.64 -14.31 -34.94
N LEU A 402 8.90 -14.40 -33.64
CA LEU A 402 8.74 -13.26 -32.72
C LEU A 402 9.64 -12.09 -33.12
N ALA A 403 10.92 -12.34 -33.41
CA ALA A 403 11.84 -11.30 -33.85
C ALA A 403 11.41 -10.65 -35.17
N TRP A 404 10.91 -11.46 -36.12
CA TRP A 404 10.37 -10.98 -37.39
C TRP A 404 9.12 -10.11 -37.19
N LEU A 405 8.22 -10.50 -36.29
CA LEU A 405 7.04 -9.71 -35.94
C LEU A 405 7.41 -8.38 -35.26
N ARG A 406 8.39 -8.39 -34.34
CA ARG A 406 8.94 -7.17 -33.70
C ARG A 406 9.59 -6.23 -34.71
N CYS A 407 10.27 -6.77 -35.71
CA CYS A 407 10.89 -6.01 -36.80
C CYS A 407 9.90 -5.67 -37.94
N GLN A 408 8.59 -5.75 -37.70
CA GLN A 408 7.53 -5.44 -38.68
C GLN A 408 7.67 -6.21 -40.01
N GLY A 409 8.30 -7.38 -39.98
CA GLY A 409 8.54 -8.23 -41.12
C GLY A 409 9.85 -7.98 -41.89
N GLN A 410 10.70 -7.07 -41.41
CA GLN A 410 11.98 -6.73 -42.05
C GLN A 410 13.05 -7.78 -41.79
N VAL A 411 13.50 -8.46 -42.85
CA VAL A 411 14.46 -9.57 -42.76
C VAL A 411 15.83 -9.12 -42.24
N ILE A 412 16.34 -7.98 -42.69
CA ILE A 412 17.66 -7.47 -42.29
C ILE A 412 17.66 -7.11 -40.81
N ALA A 413 16.68 -6.32 -40.37
CA ALA A 413 16.52 -5.98 -38.95
C ALA A 413 16.32 -7.22 -38.06
N THR A 414 15.58 -8.24 -38.54
CA THR A 414 15.43 -9.51 -37.83
C THR A 414 16.76 -10.24 -37.69
N ALA A 415 17.58 -10.26 -38.75
CA ALA A 415 18.89 -10.91 -38.74
C ALA A 415 19.86 -10.22 -37.77
N GLU A 416 19.83 -8.88 -37.74
CA GLU A 416 20.59 -8.08 -36.78
C GLU A 416 20.15 -8.36 -35.34
N ALA A 417 18.84 -8.36 -35.06
CA ALA A 417 18.28 -8.63 -33.74
C ALA A 417 18.58 -10.04 -33.22
N LEU A 418 18.67 -11.03 -34.11
CA LEU A 418 19.01 -12.42 -33.77
C LEU A 418 20.51 -12.72 -33.87
N HIS A 419 21.35 -11.71 -34.19
CA HIS A 419 22.78 -11.88 -34.45
C HIS A 419 23.10 -13.03 -35.42
N THR A 420 22.33 -13.16 -36.49
CA THR A 420 22.47 -14.22 -37.49
C THR A 420 22.57 -13.66 -38.92
N HIS A 421 22.90 -14.51 -39.88
CA HIS A 421 23.00 -14.08 -41.28
C HIS A 421 21.61 -13.93 -41.92
N PRO A 422 21.36 -12.91 -42.76
CA PRO A 422 20.06 -12.71 -43.41
C PRO A 422 19.54 -13.93 -44.20
N GLN A 423 20.42 -14.74 -44.79
CA GLN A 423 20.00 -15.98 -45.48
C GLN A 423 19.44 -17.03 -44.52
N THR A 424 19.96 -17.12 -43.30
CA THR A 424 19.43 -18.01 -42.27
C THR A 424 18.02 -17.59 -41.88
N VAL A 425 17.78 -16.29 -41.73
CA VAL A 425 16.42 -15.76 -41.48
C VAL A 425 15.50 -16.07 -42.65
N ARG A 426 15.91 -15.83 -43.91
CA ARG A 426 15.09 -16.17 -45.09
C ARG A 426 14.73 -17.65 -45.15
N TYR A 427 15.69 -18.53 -44.85
CA TYR A 427 15.47 -19.97 -44.79
C TYR A 427 14.44 -20.35 -43.71
N ARG A 428 14.57 -19.80 -42.50
CA ARG A 428 13.63 -20.03 -41.40
C ARG A 428 12.24 -19.45 -41.70
N LEU A 429 12.16 -18.27 -42.30
CA LEU A 429 10.90 -17.65 -42.73
C LEU A 429 10.19 -18.46 -43.81
N ARG A 430 10.92 -19.12 -44.72
CA ARG A 430 10.30 -20.05 -45.68
C ARG A 430 9.60 -21.20 -44.95
N LYS A 431 10.26 -21.84 -43.99
CA LYS A 431 9.64 -22.88 -43.16
C LYS A 431 8.43 -22.37 -42.37
N LEU A 432 8.50 -21.15 -41.85
CA LEU A 432 7.37 -20.50 -41.17
C LEU A 432 6.22 -20.27 -42.16
N ARG A 433 6.47 -19.81 -43.38
CA ARG A 433 5.43 -19.67 -44.41
C ARG A 433 4.81 -21.00 -44.80
N ASP A 434 5.60 -22.06 -44.90
CA ASP A 434 5.09 -23.40 -45.18
C ASP A 434 4.14 -23.90 -44.07
N ALA A 435 4.43 -23.56 -42.81
CA ALA A 435 3.63 -23.97 -41.65
C ALA A 435 2.38 -23.08 -41.41
N TYR A 436 2.51 -21.76 -41.54
CA TYR A 436 1.46 -20.80 -41.17
C TYR A 436 0.61 -20.33 -42.38
N GLY A 437 1.12 -20.45 -43.61
CA GLY A 437 0.43 -20.03 -44.82
C GLY A 437 0.02 -18.56 -44.80
N ALA A 438 -1.20 -18.28 -45.30
CA ALA A 438 -1.77 -16.93 -45.39
C ALA A 438 -1.96 -16.22 -44.03
N ARG A 439 -1.86 -16.94 -42.89
CA ARG A 439 -1.97 -16.35 -41.55
C ARG A 439 -0.85 -15.34 -41.27
N LEU A 440 0.29 -15.43 -41.95
CA LEU A 440 1.38 -14.46 -41.82
C LEU A 440 1.15 -13.17 -42.61
N ASP A 441 0.15 -13.16 -43.50
CA ASP A 441 -0.22 -12.00 -44.31
C ASP A 441 -1.42 -11.26 -43.71
N ASP A 442 -2.22 -11.93 -42.89
CA ASP A 442 -3.37 -11.35 -42.19
C ASP A 442 -2.92 -10.53 -40.94
N PRO A 443 -3.34 -9.26 -40.82
CA PRO A 443 -2.90 -8.38 -39.74
C PRO A 443 -3.39 -8.82 -38.35
N ASP A 444 -4.60 -9.37 -38.25
CA ASP A 444 -5.20 -9.79 -36.98
C ASP A 444 -4.54 -11.08 -36.49
N GLU A 445 -4.26 -12.02 -37.39
CA GLU A 445 -3.50 -13.23 -37.07
C GLU A 445 -2.05 -12.89 -36.69
N ARG A 446 -1.40 -11.91 -37.33
CA ARG A 446 -0.06 -11.45 -36.91
C ARG A 446 -0.08 -10.85 -35.50
N LEU A 447 -1.10 -10.07 -35.16
CA LEU A 447 -1.26 -9.54 -33.79
C LEU A 447 -1.47 -10.68 -32.78
N ALA A 448 -2.34 -11.63 -33.09
CA ALA A 448 -2.58 -12.80 -32.26
C ALA A 448 -1.31 -13.64 -32.05
N LEU A 449 -0.51 -13.85 -33.11
CA LEU A 449 0.79 -14.50 -33.05
C LEU A 449 1.79 -13.70 -32.21
N HIS A 450 1.82 -12.37 -32.36
CA HIS A 450 2.70 -11.52 -31.56
C HIS A 450 2.37 -11.66 -30.08
N LEU A 451 1.10 -11.49 -29.70
CA LEU A 451 0.65 -11.59 -28.32
C LEU A 451 0.83 -12.99 -27.71
N GLY A 452 0.67 -14.06 -28.49
CA GLY A 452 0.86 -15.44 -28.03
C GLY A 452 2.33 -15.86 -27.88
N LEU A 453 3.26 -15.08 -28.45
CA LEU A 453 4.70 -15.32 -28.39
C LEU A 453 5.46 -14.34 -27.49
N LEU A 454 4.77 -13.33 -26.92
CA LEU A 454 5.32 -12.47 -25.85
C LEU A 454 5.51 -13.27 -24.58
#